data_AF-N9L6D8-F1
#
_entry.id   AF-N9L6D8-F1
#
_cell.length_a   1.000
_cell.length_b   1.000
_cell.length_c   1.000
_cell.angle_alpha   90.00
_cell.angle_beta   90.00
_cell.angle_gamma   90.00
#
_symmetry.space_group_name_H-M   'P 1'
#
loop_
_entity.id
_entity.type
_entity.pdbx_description
1 polymer ?
#
loop_
_entity_poly.entity_id
_entity_poly.type
_entity_poly.pdbx_seq_one_letter_code
_entity_poly.pdbx_strand_id
1 'polypeptide(L)'
;MSKLGCVCGHVIVDQTDQIPYKASFITDVNLFDFYDAVDDTINTSLNNKQIFSEQIIDRFIRYSADMYECTQCGRLWIGIGNNQFKAFLSESGKYQAILNIQHDRFK
;
A
#
# COMPACT_ATOMS: atom_id res chain seq x y z
N MET A 1 -10.76 2.42 10.22
CA MET A 1 -9.65 2.49 11.21
C MET A 1 -9.21 1.09 11.53
N SER A 2 -8.00 0.73 11.11
CA SER A 2 -7.44 -0.61 11.30
C SER A 2 -6.31 -0.56 12.32
N LYS A 3 -6.15 -1.64 13.09
CA LYS A 3 -5.06 -1.80 14.05
C LYS A 3 -4.37 -3.13 13.78
N LEU A 4 -3.05 -3.12 13.71
CA LEU A 4 -2.23 -4.32 13.53
C LEU A 4 -1.31 -4.48 14.73
N GLY A 5 -1.40 -5.63 15.41
CA GLY A 5 -0.52 -5.97 16.51
C GLY A 5 0.84 -6.47 16.00
N CYS A 6 1.93 -5.83 16.40
CA CYS A 6 3.28 -6.31 16.12
C CYS A 6 3.73 -7.33 17.18
N VAL A 7 4.58 -8.29 16.79
CA VAL A 7 5.14 -9.32 17.69
C VAL A 7 5.96 -8.71 18.83
N CYS A 8 6.50 -7.49 18.66
CA CYS A 8 7.20 -6.77 19.74
C CYS A 8 6.27 -6.16 20.80
N GLY A 9 4.94 -6.30 20.65
CA GLY A 9 3.93 -5.70 21.53
C GLY A 9 3.44 -4.31 21.09
N HIS A 10 4.08 -3.69 20.10
CA HIS A 10 3.63 -2.40 19.56
C HIS A 10 2.36 -2.55 18.71
N VAL A 11 1.42 -1.62 18.83
CA VAL A 11 0.23 -1.55 17.96
C VAL A 11 0.47 -0.54 16.85
N ILE A 12 0.53 -1.03 15.62
CA ILE A 12 0.61 -0.20 14.42
C ILE A 12 -0.82 0.27 14.11
N VAL A 13 -1.02 1.58 14.04
CA VAL A 13 -2.35 2.18 13.91
C VAL A 13 -2.51 2.83 12.55
N ASP A 14 -3.59 2.48 11.85
CA ASP A 14 -3.97 3.07 10.57
C ASP A 14 -5.18 4.00 10.78
N GLN A 15 -4.89 5.27 11.06
CA GLN A 15 -5.85 6.29 11.52
C GLN A 15 -6.18 7.35 10.47
N THR A 16 -5.22 7.67 9.60
CA THR A 16 -5.26 8.79 8.66
C THR A 16 -4.54 8.42 7.38
N ASP A 17 -4.70 9.25 6.35
CA ASP A 17 -3.87 9.15 5.15
C ASP A 17 -2.45 9.69 5.41
N GLN A 18 -1.54 9.43 4.47
CA GLN A 18 -0.16 9.94 4.46
C GLN A 18 0.66 9.51 5.68
N ILE A 19 0.51 8.24 6.09
CA ILE A 19 1.26 7.66 7.19
C ILE A 19 2.65 7.24 6.71
N PRO A 20 3.75 7.72 7.33
CA PRO A 20 5.12 7.49 6.86
C PRO A 20 5.60 6.03 6.97
N TYR A 21 4.90 5.21 7.75
CA TYR A 21 5.20 3.80 7.97
C TYR A 21 4.18 2.86 7.31
N LYS A 22 3.34 3.37 6.39
CA LYS A 22 2.43 2.59 5.56
C LYS A 22 2.78 2.79 4.08
N ALA A 23 2.74 1.72 3.31
CA ALA A 23 2.78 1.79 1.85
C ALA A 23 1.77 0.82 1.25
N SER A 24 1.32 1.10 0.04
CA SER A 24 0.60 0.14 -0.80
C SER A 24 1.53 -0.29 -1.93
N PHE A 25 1.56 -1.58 -2.23
CA PHE A 25 2.43 -2.15 -3.27
C PHE A 25 1.63 -3.01 -4.22
N ILE A 26 2.06 -3.06 -5.48
CA ILE A 26 1.56 -4.00 -6.48
C ILE A 26 2.71 -4.96 -6.78
N THR A 27 2.45 -6.27 -6.68
CA THR A 27 3.46 -7.27 -7.04
C THR A 27 3.70 -7.27 -8.53
N ASP A 28 4.93 -7.57 -8.95
CA ASP A 28 5.29 -7.70 -10.37
C ASP A 28 4.33 -8.62 -11.16
N VAL A 29 3.90 -9.72 -10.52
CA VAL A 29 2.92 -10.66 -11.08
C VAL A 29 1.60 -9.99 -11.50
N ASN A 30 1.14 -8.99 -10.75
CA ASN A 30 -0.14 -8.31 -10.97
C ASN A 30 0.02 -6.95 -11.63
N LEU A 31 1.25 -6.51 -11.89
CA LEU A 31 1.53 -5.14 -12.33
C LEU A 31 1.01 -4.88 -13.74
N PHE A 32 1.20 -5.84 -14.65
CA PHE A 32 0.70 -5.74 -16.02
C PHE A 32 -0.83 -5.80 -16.07
N ASP A 33 -1.46 -6.70 -15.29
CA ASP A 33 -2.92 -6.77 -15.19
C ASP A 33 -3.55 -5.46 -14.64
N PHE A 34 -2.82 -4.75 -13.79
CA PHE A 34 -3.23 -3.42 -13.35
C PHE A 34 -3.17 -2.39 -14.49
N TYR A 35 -2.10 -2.38 -15.28
CA TYR A 35 -1.99 -1.46 -16.43
C TYR A 35 -3.07 -1.72 -17.48
N ASP A 36 -3.31 -2.98 -17.83
CA ASP A 36 -4.37 -3.34 -18.77
C ASP A 36 -5.75 -2.88 -18.27
N ALA A 37 -6.03 -3.07 -16.97
CA ALA A 37 -7.29 -2.62 -16.38
C ALA A 37 -7.45 -1.09 -16.35
N VAL A 38 -6.34 -0.35 -16.23
CA VAL A 38 -6.33 1.12 -16.31
C VAL A 38 -6.59 1.57 -17.75
N ASP A 39 -5.94 0.95 -18.73
CA ASP A 39 -6.12 1.27 -20.15
C ASP A 39 -7.56 1.00 -20.61
N ASP A 40 -8.15 -0.13 -20.19
CA ASP A 40 -9.56 -0.44 -20.44
C ASP A 40 -10.50 0.63 -19.89
N THR A 41 -10.18 1.16 -18.71
CA THR A 41 -10.96 2.23 -18.06
C THR A 41 -10.85 3.54 -18.85
N ILE A 42 -9.66 3.88 -19.34
CA ILE A 42 -9.42 5.08 -20.17
C ILE A 42 -10.21 4.98 -21.47
N ASN A 43 -10.17 3.84 -22.14
CA ASN A 43 -10.85 3.63 -23.42
C ASN A 43 -12.37 3.64 -23.29
N THR A 44 -12.91 3.24 -22.13
CA THR A 44 -14.36 3.13 -21.91
C THR A 44 -15.00 4.43 -21.39
N SER A 45 -14.29 5.22 -20.57
CA SER A 45 -14.88 6.32 -19.77
C SER A 45 -14.51 7.74 -20.25
N LEU A 46 -14.44 7.99 -21.55
CA LEU A 46 -14.05 9.30 -22.13
C LEU A 46 -15.01 10.47 -21.81
N ASN A 47 -16.22 10.22 -21.28
CA ASN A 47 -17.25 11.26 -21.12
C ASN A 47 -17.53 11.73 -19.67
N ASN A 48 -16.91 11.14 -18.64
CA ASN A 48 -17.12 11.60 -17.25
C ASN A 48 -15.88 11.40 -16.37
N LYS A 49 -15.17 12.51 -16.08
CA LYS A 49 -13.93 12.53 -15.28
C LYS A 49 -14.09 11.96 -13.87
N GLN A 50 -15.27 12.07 -13.26
CA GLN A 50 -15.48 11.63 -11.88
C GLN A 50 -15.62 10.10 -11.79
N ILE A 51 -16.40 9.52 -12.70
CA ILE A 51 -16.52 8.05 -12.84
C ILE A 51 -15.15 7.44 -13.18
N PHE A 52 -14.38 8.12 -14.01
CA PHE A 52 -13.02 7.70 -14.35
C PHE A 52 -12.13 7.58 -13.11
N SER A 53 -12.08 8.61 -12.25
CA SER A 53 -11.25 8.56 -11.03
C SER A 53 -11.66 7.44 -10.06
N GLU A 54 -12.96 7.20 -9.89
CA GLU A 54 -13.45 6.17 -8.97
C GLU A 54 -13.09 4.76 -9.46
N GLN A 55 -13.20 4.50 -10.76
CA GLN A 55 -12.83 3.21 -11.35
C GLN A 55 -11.35 2.93 -11.21
N ILE A 56 -10.48 3.92 -11.46
CA ILE A 56 -9.03 3.76 -11.29
C ILE A 56 -8.68 3.46 -9.84
N ILE A 57 -9.33 4.13 -8.88
CA ILE A 57 -9.13 3.86 -7.44
C ILE A 57 -9.57 2.43 -7.09
N ASP A 58 -10.72 1.95 -7.58
CA ASP A 58 -11.16 0.56 -7.37
C ASP A 58 -10.15 -0.45 -7.92
N ARG A 59 -9.61 -0.22 -9.13
CA ARG A 59 -8.56 -1.06 -9.70
C ARG A 59 -7.30 -1.04 -8.85
N PHE A 60 -6.84 0.14 -8.42
CA PHE A 60 -5.69 0.25 -7.56
C PHE A 60 -5.87 -0.55 -6.25
N ILE A 61 -7.03 -0.43 -5.59
CA ILE A 61 -7.34 -1.19 -4.37
C ILE A 61 -7.35 -2.70 -4.63
N ARG A 62 -7.85 -3.14 -5.79
CA ARG A 62 -7.91 -4.56 -6.15
C ARG A 62 -6.55 -5.20 -6.37
N TYR A 63 -5.63 -4.48 -7.02
CA TYR A 63 -4.32 -5.02 -7.40
C TYR A 63 -3.22 -4.73 -6.37
N SER A 64 -3.45 -3.77 -5.47
CA SER A 64 -2.50 -3.45 -4.41
C SER A 64 -2.75 -4.22 -3.12
N ALA A 65 -1.69 -4.37 -2.34
CA ALA A 65 -1.74 -4.82 -0.96
C ALA A 65 -1.06 -3.81 -0.06
N ASP A 66 -1.48 -3.79 1.21
CA ASP A 66 -0.91 -2.90 2.21
C ASP A 66 0.33 -3.51 2.87
N MET A 67 1.28 -2.64 3.19
CA MET A 67 2.50 -2.96 3.93
C MET A 67 2.72 -1.93 5.03
N TYR A 68 3.24 -2.38 6.17
CA TYR A 68 3.48 -1.56 7.34
C TYR A 68 4.85 -1.82 7.95
N GLU A 69 5.57 -0.76 8.33
CA GLU A 69 6.79 -0.86 9.11
C GLU A 69 6.49 -0.58 10.59
N CYS A 70 6.92 -1.45 11.49
CA CYS A 70 6.79 -1.19 12.92
C CYS A 70 7.76 -0.08 13.36
N THR A 71 7.23 1.05 13.83
CA THR A 71 8.01 2.21 14.30
C THR A 71 8.83 1.93 15.58
N GLN A 72 8.59 0.81 16.26
CA GLN A 72 9.32 0.43 17.47
C GLN A 72 10.46 -0.58 17.22
N CYS A 73 10.30 -1.52 16.28
CA CYS A 73 11.29 -2.60 16.06
C CYS A 73 11.71 -2.79 14.60
N GLY A 74 11.18 -2.02 13.66
CA GLY A 74 11.51 -2.10 12.24
C GLY A 74 10.96 -3.34 11.52
N ARG A 75 10.16 -4.18 12.18
CA ARG A 75 9.53 -5.35 11.54
C ARG A 75 8.59 -4.90 10.43
N LEU A 76 8.75 -5.50 9.26
CA LEU A 76 7.94 -5.23 8.08
C LEU A 76 6.77 -6.21 8.03
N TRP A 77 5.56 -5.70 7.95
CA TRP A 77 4.32 -6.46 7.81
C TRP A 77 3.81 -6.31 6.40
N ILE A 78 3.73 -7.40 5.66
CA ILE A 78 3.34 -7.42 4.25
C ILE A 78 1.99 -8.11 4.14
N GLY A 79 1.01 -7.42 3.57
CA GLY A 79 -0.30 -7.98 3.27
C GLY A 79 -0.21 -9.06 2.20
N ILE A 80 -0.85 -10.20 2.44
CA ILE A 80 -0.93 -11.33 1.50
C ILE A 80 -2.38 -11.60 1.06
N GLY A 81 -3.24 -10.60 1.17
CA GLY A 81 -4.67 -10.67 0.86
C GLY A 81 -5.54 -11.05 2.06
N ASN A 82 -6.85 -10.83 1.95
CA ASN A 82 -7.86 -11.21 2.95
C ASN A 82 -7.55 -10.77 4.40
N ASN A 83 -7.00 -9.56 4.59
CA ASN A 83 -6.53 -9.04 5.89
C ASN A 83 -5.47 -9.91 6.60
N GLN A 84 -4.77 -10.77 5.85
CA GLN A 84 -3.66 -11.56 6.36
C GLN A 84 -2.34 -10.84 6.10
N PHE A 85 -1.45 -10.88 7.09
CA PHE A 85 -0.13 -10.27 7.00
C PHE A 85 0.97 -11.25 7.39
N LYS A 86 2.10 -11.16 6.71
CA LYS A 86 3.34 -11.85 7.10
C LYS A 86 4.38 -10.84 7.59
N ALA A 87 5.10 -11.23 8.63
CA ALA A 87 6.09 -10.40 9.30
C ALA A 87 7.51 -10.80 8.90
N PHE A 88 8.33 -9.83 8.49
CA PHE A 88 9.76 -9.96 8.21
C PHE A 88 10.56 -9.14 9.21
N LEU A 89 11.57 -9.76 9.83
CA LEU A 89 12.40 -9.10 10.83
C LEU A 89 13.46 -8.23 10.13
N SER A 90 13.58 -6.96 10.53
CA SER A 90 14.73 -6.13 10.15
C SER A 90 15.96 -6.57 10.93
N GLU A 91 17.09 -6.73 10.24
CA GLU A 91 18.38 -7.04 10.88
C GLU A 91 18.80 -5.96 11.88
N SER A 92 18.41 -4.71 11.65
CA SER A 92 18.72 -3.60 12.56
C SER A 92 17.98 -3.66 13.89
N GLY A 93 16.83 -4.35 13.92
CA GLY A 93 15.88 -4.34 15.05
C GLY A 93 15.31 -2.96 15.38
N LYS A 94 15.40 -1.98 14.48
CA LYS A 94 14.97 -0.59 14.67
C LYS A 94 14.17 -0.09 13.47
N TYR A 95 13.33 0.91 13.70
CA TYR A 95 12.66 1.63 12.62
C TYR A 95 13.68 2.34 11.71
N GLN A 96 13.53 2.15 10.41
CA GLN A 96 14.43 2.67 9.37
C GLN A 96 13.72 3.59 8.38
N ALA A 97 12.40 3.77 8.50
CA ALA A 97 11.59 4.63 7.63
C ALA A 97 11.69 4.24 6.14
N ILE A 98 11.80 2.94 5.85
CA ILE A 98 11.98 2.43 4.49
C ILE A 98 10.75 2.65 3.61
N LEU A 99 9.60 2.89 4.24
CA LEU A 99 8.34 3.19 3.56
C LEU A 99 8.07 4.69 3.42
N ASN A 100 8.87 5.55 4.06
CA ASN A 100 8.72 7.01 3.98
C ASN A 100 9.50 7.58 2.78
N ILE A 101 9.29 7.00 1.60
CA ILE A 101 9.93 7.45 0.37
C ILE A 101 9.13 8.62 -0.17
N GLN A 102 9.77 9.78 -0.28
CA GLN A 102 9.20 10.96 -0.89
C GLN A 102 9.71 11.04 -2.34
N HIS A 103 8.80 10.95 -3.30
CA HIS A 103 9.13 11.26 -4.69
C HIS A 103 9.04 12.76 -4.90
N ASP A 104 10.07 13.34 -5.52
CA ASP A 104 9.98 14.71 -6.02
C ASP A 104 8.79 14.77 -6.97
N ARG A 105 7.75 15.53 -6.59
CA ARG A 105 6.64 15.80 -7.51
C ARG A 105 7.24 16.49 -8.73
N PHE A 106 7.08 15.88 -9.91
CA PHE A 106 7.47 16.49 -11.17
C PHE A 106 6.96 17.95 -11.17
N LYS A 107 7.89 18.90 -11.25
CA LYS A 107 7.61 20.34 -11.34
C LYS A 107 6.95 20.69 -12.66
#